data_AF-A0A7S0TWW0-F1
#
_entry.id   AF-A0A7S0TWW0-F1
#
_cell.length_a   1.000
_cell.length_b   1.000
_cell.length_c   1.000
_cell.angle_alpha   90.00
_cell.angle_beta   90.00
_cell.angle_gamma   90.00
#
_symmetry.space_group_name_H-M   'P 1'
#
loop_
_entity.id
_entity.type
_entity.pdbx_description
1 polymer ?
#
loop_
_entity_poly.entity_id
_entity_poly.type
_entity_poly.pdbx_seq_one_letter_code
_entity_poly.pdbx_strand_id
1 'polypeptide(L)'
;NNLRHGKGKIMRANRTVTYYEGDFFNDKLTGRGTYRFKNGNVYEGDFVNADFVGKGTFRYHNGNVYEGEMDKDKENGKGTMRYANGDVYEGEWKDGERH
;
A
#
# COMPACT_ATOMS: atom_id res chain seq x y z
N ASN A 1 27.50 -9.98 3.09
CA ASN A 1 26.10 -9.90 2.60
C ASN A 1 25.74 -8.44 2.39
N ASN A 2 25.45 -8.04 1.16
CA ASN A 2 25.17 -6.66 0.75
C ASN A 2 23.65 -6.40 0.59
N LEU A 3 22.83 -7.00 1.46
CA LEU A 3 21.38 -6.83 1.42
C LEU A 3 21.01 -5.42 1.87
N ARG A 4 20.00 -4.80 1.25
CA ARG A 4 19.52 -3.47 1.64
C ARG A 4 18.97 -3.51 3.07
N HIS A 5 19.33 -2.47 3.82
CA HIS A 5 18.90 -2.22 5.19
C HIS A 5 18.75 -0.71 5.40
N GLY A 6 17.73 -0.28 6.14
CA GLY A 6 17.40 1.14 6.36
C GLY A 6 16.66 1.77 5.17
N LYS A 7 16.66 3.10 5.07
CA LYS A 7 15.94 3.83 4.02
C LYS A 7 16.57 3.58 2.65
N GLY A 8 15.73 3.39 1.63
CA GLY A 8 16.20 3.21 0.26
C GLY A 8 15.12 3.47 -0.78
N LYS A 9 15.52 3.39 -2.05
CA LYS A 9 14.63 3.53 -3.20
C LYS A 9 14.82 2.37 -4.17
N ILE A 10 13.74 1.95 -4.82
CA ILE A 10 13.75 1.08 -6.00
C ILE A 10 13.20 1.90 -7.15
N MET A 11 14.00 2.04 -8.22
CA MET A 11 13.55 2.65 -9.47
C MET A 11 13.51 1.58 -10.55
N ARG A 12 12.43 1.54 -11.34
CA ARG A 12 12.21 0.62 -12.48
C ARG A 12 12.14 -0.87 -12.09
N ALA A 13 11.11 -1.26 -11.35
CA ALA A 13 10.98 -2.66 -10.93
C ALA A 13 9.98 -3.47 -11.79
N ASN A 14 10.51 -4.52 -12.42
CA ASN A 14 9.78 -5.65 -13.00
C ASN A 14 8.41 -5.33 -13.70
N ARG A 15 7.47 -6.28 -13.66
CA ARG A 15 6.15 -6.16 -14.31
C ARG A 15 5.10 -5.51 -13.39
N THR A 16 5.40 -5.33 -12.11
CA THR A 16 4.41 -4.97 -11.08
C THR A 16 4.64 -3.58 -10.48
N VAL A 17 5.89 -3.12 -10.29
CA VAL A 17 6.21 -1.92 -9.50
C VAL A 17 7.10 -0.91 -10.22
N THR A 18 6.60 0.28 -10.46
CA THR A 18 7.43 1.32 -11.10
C THR A 18 8.40 1.95 -10.12
N TYR A 19 8.02 2.07 -8.84
CA TYR A 19 8.78 2.77 -7.82
C TYR A 19 8.47 2.27 -6.41
N TYR A 20 9.49 2.23 -5.55
CA TYR A 20 9.33 2.18 -4.09
C TYR A 20 10.31 3.12 -3.41
N GLU A 21 9.88 3.76 -2.33
CA GLU A 21 10.74 4.48 -1.38
C GLU A 21 10.27 4.18 0.04
N GLY A 22 11.17 3.74 0.91
CA GLY A 22 10.82 3.37 2.28
C GLY A 22 11.94 2.60 2.98
N ASP A 23 11.60 1.95 4.10
CA ASP A 23 12.57 1.15 4.85
C ASP A 23 12.76 -0.24 4.24
N PHE A 24 13.97 -0.77 4.43
CA PHE A 24 14.38 -2.12 4.07
C PHE A 24 14.94 -2.85 5.29
N PHE A 25 14.69 -4.15 5.37
CA PHE A 25 15.39 -5.06 6.26
C PHE A 25 15.68 -6.36 5.50
N ASN A 26 16.96 -6.66 5.27
CA ASN A 26 17.40 -7.83 4.49
C ASN A 26 16.72 -7.90 3.12
N ASP A 27 16.79 -6.81 2.35
CA ASP A 27 16.15 -6.64 1.03
C ASP A 27 14.62 -6.64 0.97
N LYS A 28 13.93 -6.89 2.10
CA LYS A 28 12.47 -6.82 2.19
C LYS A 28 11.99 -5.43 2.55
N LEU A 29 10.86 -5.01 1.98
CA LEU A 29 10.20 -3.76 2.33
C LEU A 29 9.64 -3.90 3.76
N THR A 30 9.87 -2.89 4.58
CA THR A 30 9.42 -2.84 5.96
C THR A 30 9.13 -1.39 6.35
N GLY A 31 8.58 -1.18 7.55
CA GLY A 31 8.35 0.16 8.08
C GLY A 31 7.39 0.96 7.21
N ARG A 32 7.64 2.26 7.03
CA ARG A 32 6.80 3.09 6.16
C ARG A 32 7.42 3.31 4.80
N GLY A 33 6.58 3.29 3.78
CA GLY A 33 6.99 3.60 2.43
C GLY A 33 5.87 4.03 1.49
N THR A 34 6.29 4.38 0.28
CA THR A 34 5.42 4.67 -0.86
C THR A 34 5.73 3.66 -1.96
N TYR A 35 4.72 2.92 -2.41
CA TYR A 35 4.80 1.92 -3.47
C TYR A 35 3.93 2.34 -4.64
N ARG A 36 4.53 2.55 -5.82
CA ARG A 36 3.81 2.87 -7.05
C ARG A 36 3.76 1.65 -7.96
N PHE A 37 2.55 1.23 -8.28
CA PHE A 37 2.31 0.11 -9.16
C PHE A 37 2.43 0.52 -10.62
N LYS A 38 2.68 -0.47 -11.49
CA LYS A 38 2.72 -0.24 -12.93
C LYS A 38 1.36 0.14 -13.52
N ASN A 39 0.26 -0.30 -12.91
CA ASN A 39 -1.09 0.05 -13.32
C ASN A 39 -1.52 1.47 -12.90
N GLY A 40 -0.65 2.24 -12.24
CA GLY A 40 -0.93 3.60 -11.79
C GLY A 40 -1.49 3.69 -10.37
N ASN A 41 -1.78 2.57 -9.70
CA ASN A 41 -2.13 2.58 -8.28
C ASN A 41 -0.93 3.06 -7.44
N VAL A 42 -1.21 3.61 -6.26
CA VAL A 42 -0.21 4.03 -5.29
C VAL A 42 -0.65 3.62 -3.90
N TYR A 43 0.23 2.97 -3.15
CA TYR A 43 0.05 2.72 -1.73
C TYR A 43 1.06 3.50 -0.92
N GLU A 44 0.60 4.11 0.17
CA GLU A 44 1.41 4.81 1.16
C GLU A 44 1.01 4.31 2.54
N GLY A 45 1.91 3.64 3.26
CA GLY A 45 1.54 3.05 4.55
C GLY A 45 2.62 2.17 5.15
N ASP A 46 2.22 1.32 6.08
CA ASP A 46 3.12 0.38 6.75
C ASP A 46 3.29 -0.91 5.92
N PHE A 47 4.50 -1.48 6.02
CA PHE A 47 4.93 -2.70 5.36
C PHE A 47 5.58 -3.65 6.36
N VAL A 48 5.32 -4.96 6.19
CA VAL A 48 6.08 -6.02 6.87
C VAL A 48 6.34 -7.13 5.86
N ASN A 49 7.62 -7.47 5.65
CA ASN A 49 8.03 -8.50 4.67
C ASN A 49 7.50 -8.26 3.25
N ALA A 50 7.34 -6.99 2.84
CA ALA A 50 6.74 -6.53 1.59
C ALA A 50 5.21 -6.58 1.49
N ASP A 51 4.51 -7.08 2.51
CA ASP A 51 3.04 -7.01 2.58
C ASP A 51 2.60 -5.65 3.14
N PHE A 52 1.51 -5.09 2.61
CA PHE A 52 0.85 -3.93 3.22
C PHE A 52 0.13 -4.36 4.48
N VAL A 53 0.40 -3.66 5.57
CA VAL A 53 -0.16 -3.94 6.89
C VAL A 53 -0.47 -2.63 7.61
N GLY A 54 -1.19 -2.71 8.73
CA GLY A 54 -1.37 -1.56 9.61
C GLY A 54 -2.17 -0.46 8.93
N LYS A 55 -1.75 0.80 9.06
CA LYS A 55 -2.49 1.92 8.47
C LYS A 55 -1.88 2.34 7.14
N GLY A 56 -2.74 2.57 6.17
CA GLY A 56 -2.29 3.04 4.86
C GLY A 56 -3.35 3.79 4.07
N THR A 57 -2.89 4.41 3.00
CA THR A 57 -3.69 5.07 1.98
C THR A 57 -3.43 4.38 0.65
N PHE A 58 -4.47 3.82 0.06
CA PHE A 58 -4.44 3.22 -1.26
C PHE A 58 -5.16 4.12 -2.26
N ARG A 59 -4.40 4.72 -3.18
CA ARG A 59 -4.91 5.53 -4.28
C ARG A 59 -5.00 4.65 -5.52
N TYR A 60 -6.22 4.36 -5.94
CA TYR A 60 -6.50 3.58 -7.13
C TYR A 60 -6.40 4.45 -8.38
N HIS A 61 -5.93 3.86 -9.48
CA HIS A 61 -5.81 4.53 -10.77
C HIS A 61 -7.14 5.05 -11.31
N ASN A 62 -8.26 4.39 -10.95
CA ASN A 62 -9.60 4.83 -11.30
C ASN A 62 -10.08 6.07 -10.52
N GLY A 63 -9.25 6.62 -9.62
CA GLY A 63 -9.53 7.80 -8.81
C GLY A 63 -10.12 7.49 -7.43
N ASN A 64 -10.43 6.23 -7.11
CA ASN A 64 -10.84 5.87 -5.76
C ASN A 64 -9.68 5.99 -4.77
N VAL A 65 -9.99 6.31 -3.52
CA VAL A 65 -9.01 6.41 -2.44
C VAL A 65 -9.54 5.66 -1.22
N TYR A 66 -8.79 4.65 -0.77
CA TYR A 66 -9.00 4.00 0.51
C TYR A 66 -8.03 4.55 1.54
N GLU A 67 -8.53 4.86 2.74
CA GLU A 67 -7.74 5.22 3.91
C GLU A 67 -8.20 4.36 5.08
N GLY A 68 -7.33 3.51 5.61
CA GLY A 68 -7.73 2.60 6.67
C GLY A 68 -6.70 1.55 7.03
N GLU A 69 -7.20 0.52 7.70
CA GLU A 69 -6.40 -0.63 8.11
C GLU A 69 -6.22 -1.61 6.94
N MET A 70 -5.03 -2.22 6.89
CA MET A 70 -4.60 -3.19 5.89
C MET A 70 -4.07 -4.45 6.59
N ASP A 71 -4.35 -5.62 6.01
CA ASP A 71 -3.71 -6.88 6.35
C ASP A 71 -3.45 -7.70 5.08
N LYS A 72 -2.21 -8.14 4.90
CA LYS A 72 -1.76 -8.96 3.75
C LYS A 72 -2.25 -8.41 2.41
N ASP A 73 -1.91 -7.15 2.13
CA ASP A 73 -2.21 -6.43 0.90
C ASP A 73 -3.69 -6.09 0.66
N LYS A 74 -4.57 -6.31 1.65
CA LYS A 74 -6.01 -6.07 1.54
C LYS A 74 -6.53 -5.14 2.62
N GLU A 75 -7.59 -4.40 2.30
CA GLU A 75 -8.37 -3.65 3.28
C GLU A 75 -8.94 -4.60 4.33
N ASN A 76 -8.65 -4.33 5.60
CA ASN A 76 -9.08 -5.17 6.71
C ASN A 76 -9.16 -4.34 8.00
N GLY A 77 -10.31 -4.34 8.67
CA GLY A 77 -10.60 -3.47 9.81
C GLY A 77 -11.30 -2.17 9.38
N LYS A 78 -11.08 -1.09 10.12
CA LYS A 78 -11.78 0.18 9.85
C LYS A 78 -11.14 0.94 8.70
N GLY A 79 -11.97 1.46 7.81
CA GLY A 79 -11.49 2.25 6.69
C GLY A 79 -12.57 3.08 6.00
N THR A 80 -12.11 4.11 5.29
CA THR A 80 -12.92 5.00 4.47
C THR A 80 -12.54 4.83 3.01
N MET A 81 -13.49 4.47 2.16
CA MET A 81 -13.36 4.49 0.71
C MET A 81 -14.07 5.73 0.16
N ARG A 82 -13.30 6.60 -0.50
CA ARG A 82 -13.80 7.73 -1.29
C ARG A 82 -13.77 7.32 -2.74
N TYR A 83 -14.94 7.27 -3.38
CA TYR A 83 -15.06 6.88 -4.77
C TYR A 83 -14.89 8.11 -5.68
N ALA A 84 -14.40 7.89 -6.90
CA ALA A 84 -14.20 8.96 -7.88
C ALA A 84 -15.51 9.69 -8.27
N ASN A 85 -16.67 9.04 -8.09
CA ASN A 85 -17.98 9.64 -8.31
C ASN A 85 -18.46 10.56 -7.16
N GLY A 86 -17.69 10.66 -6.07
CA GLY A 86 -18.01 11.46 -4.89
C GLY A 86 -18.64 10.67 -3.75
N ASP A 87 -19.02 9.41 -3.95
CA ASP A 87 -19.55 8.56 -2.89
C ASP A 87 -18.49 8.29 -1.83
N VAL A 88 -18.93 8.10 -0.59
CA VAL A 88 -18.07 7.76 0.54
C VAL A 88 -18.68 6.59 1.29
N TYR A 89 -17.85 5.57 1.53
CA TYR A 89 -18.16 4.49 2.48
C TYR A 89 -17.17 4.57 3.63
N GLU A 90 -17.68 4.63 4.86
CA GLU A 90 -16.91 4.53 6.10
C GLU A 90 -17.48 3.37 6.90
N GLY A 91 -16.64 2.38 7.21
CA GLY A 91 -17.10 1.17 7.89
C GLY A 91 -16.01 0.14 8.07
N GLU A 92 -16.44 -1.06 8.43
CA GLU A 92 -15.57 -2.22 8.55
C GLU A 92 -15.30 -2.83 7.17
N TRP A 93 -14.10 -3.37 7.02
CA TRP A 93 -13.59 -4.05 5.84
C TRP A 93 -13.06 -5.41 6.24
N LYS A 94 -13.22 -6.40 5.36
CA LYS A 94 -12.66 -7.72 5.55
C LYS A 94 -12.24 -8.28 4.20
N ASP A 95 -10.97 -8.64 4.08
CA ASP A 95 -10.42 -9.26 2.88
C ASP A 95 -10.66 -8.48 1.57
N GLY A 96 -10.71 -7.14 1.66
CA GLY A 96 -10.96 -6.24 0.53
C GLY A 96 -12.44 -5.93 0.24
N GLU A 97 -13.34 -6.48 1.06
CA GLU A 97 -14.78 -6.27 0.92
C GLU A 97 -15.34 -5.44 2.08
N ARG A 98 -16.36 -4.63 1.78
CA ARG A 98 -17.13 -3.90 2.79
C ARG A 98 -17.91 -4.91 3.64
N HIS A 99 -17.87 -4.79 4.96
CA HIS A 99 -18.59 -5.65 5.89
C HIS A 99 -19.92 -5.04 6.34
#